data_AF-A0A6G9YZ00-F1
#
_entry.id   AF-A0A6G9YZ00-F1
#
_cell.length_a   1.000
_cell.length_b   1.000
_cell.length_c   1.000
_cell.angle_alpha   90.00
_cell.angle_beta   90.00
_cell.angle_gamma   90.00
#
_symmetry.space_group_name_H-M   'P 1'
#
loop_
_entity.id
_entity.type
_entity.pdbx_description
1 polymer ?
#
loop_
_entity_poly.entity_id
_entity_poly.type
_entity_poly.pdbx_seq_one_letter_code
_entity_poly.pdbx_strand_id
1 'polypeptide(L)'
;MDAYNHFESDITFKLTRLENLVALFVSLALFIAHIGEVRWLPAVLLFVYIDVIGYIPGLIAERRSLAGGGDGRISKVYYVLYNIMHTWITQAVVIGLWGWIFGFEWALLVIPIHLCGDRSVFGNSLKPFSIPFDSKAPIPEFADFRGRLAGGALTGPRAERTAR
;
A
#
# COMPACT_ATOMS: atom_id res chain seq x y z
N MET A 1 2.69 2.17 5.14
CA MET A 1 1.99 3.40 5.47
C MET A 1 0.56 3.14 5.07
N ASP A 2 -0.35 3.74 5.80
CA ASP A 2 -1.78 3.62 5.58
C ASP A 2 -2.39 5.01 5.71
N ALA A 3 -3.70 5.11 5.51
CA ALA A 3 -4.42 6.37 5.57
C ALA A 3 -4.35 7.07 6.95
N TYR A 4 -3.95 6.36 8.01
CA TYR A 4 -3.84 6.90 9.37
C TYR A 4 -2.40 7.27 9.75
N ASN A 5 -1.42 6.57 9.16
CA ASN A 5 0.00 6.66 9.48
C ASN A 5 0.83 6.91 8.21
N HIS A 6 0.53 8.01 7.51
CA HIS A 6 1.32 8.51 6.38
C HIS A 6 2.44 9.42 6.89
N PHE A 7 3.68 8.92 6.97
CA PHE A 7 4.85 9.68 7.49
C PHE A 7 5.34 10.81 6.57
N GLU A 8 4.57 11.09 5.53
CA GLU A 8 4.75 12.16 4.56
C GLU A 8 3.88 13.36 4.93
N SER A 9 4.15 14.53 4.34
CA SER A 9 3.28 15.69 4.55
C SER A 9 1.87 15.43 4.01
N ASP A 10 0.84 16.08 4.57
CA ASP A 10 -0.54 15.92 4.09
C ASP A 10 -0.67 16.27 2.60
N ILE A 11 0.12 17.23 2.10
CA ILE A 11 0.11 17.61 0.69
C ILE A 11 0.76 16.51 -0.17
N THR A 12 1.92 16.00 0.26
CA THR A 12 2.62 14.91 -0.45
C THR A 12 1.71 13.68 -0.53
N PHE A 13 1.07 13.31 0.58
CA PHE A 13 0.16 12.16 0.63
C PHE A 13 -1.01 12.34 -0.34
N LYS A 14 -1.66 13.51 -0.33
CA LYS A 14 -2.76 13.80 -1.26
C LYS A 14 -2.30 13.78 -2.71
N LEU A 15 -1.11 14.28 -3.01
CA LEU A 15 -0.57 14.29 -4.37
C LEU A 15 -0.26 12.87 -4.86
N THR A 16 0.39 12.04 -4.03
CA THR A 16 0.62 10.64 -4.35
C THR A 16 -0.68 9.86 -4.53
N ARG A 17 -1.72 10.15 -3.73
CA ARG A 17 -3.06 9.60 -3.94
C ARG A 17 -3.65 10.03 -5.27
N LEU A 18 -3.52 11.30 -5.65
CA LEU A 18 -4.03 11.83 -6.90
C LEU A 18 -3.32 11.21 -8.12
N GLU A 19 -1.99 11.07 -8.08
CA GLU A 19 -1.22 10.39 -9.14
C GLU A 19 -1.72 8.95 -9.34
N ASN A 20 -1.88 8.21 -8.24
CA ASN A 20 -2.43 6.85 -8.31
C ASN A 20 -3.89 6.84 -8.75
N LEU A 21 -4.68 7.86 -8.41
CA LEU A 21 -6.08 7.96 -8.83
C LEU A 21 -6.18 8.14 -10.34
N VAL A 22 -5.33 9.00 -10.92
CA VAL A 22 -5.27 9.19 -12.38
C VAL A 22 -4.83 7.89 -13.06
N ALA A 23 -3.79 7.22 -12.56
CA ALA A 23 -3.34 5.94 -13.10
C ALA A 23 -4.41 4.84 -13.00
N LEU A 24 -5.18 4.82 -11.90
CA LEU A 24 -6.33 3.94 -11.72
C LEU A 24 -7.39 4.21 -12.78
N PHE A 25 -7.78 5.48 -12.99
CA PHE A 25 -8.77 5.84 -13.99
C PHE A 25 -8.35 5.46 -15.40
N VAL A 26 -7.09 5.72 -15.77
CA VAL A 26 -6.57 5.33 -17.09
C VAL A 26 -6.60 3.80 -17.26
N SER A 27 -6.17 3.06 -16.24
CA SER A 27 -6.15 1.59 -16.28
C SER A 27 -7.56 1.01 -16.37
N LEU A 28 -8.51 1.54 -15.60
CA LEU A 28 -9.92 1.15 -15.65
C LEU A 28 -10.55 1.48 -17.00
N ALA A 29 -10.30 2.67 -17.54
CA ALA A 29 -10.84 3.08 -18.84
C ALA A 29 -10.36 2.15 -19.96
N LEU A 30 -9.06 1.82 -19.98
CA LEU A 30 -8.50 0.86 -20.94
C LEU A 30 -9.06 -0.56 -20.76
N PHE A 31 -9.19 -1.01 -19.51
CA PHE A 31 -9.74 -2.33 -19.19
C PHE A 31 -11.21 -2.45 -19.61
N ILE A 32 -12.03 -1.43 -19.35
CA ILE A 32 -13.43 -1.38 -19.74
C ILE A 32 -13.57 -1.30 -21.26
N ALA A 33 -12.75 -0.48 -21.92
CA ALA A 33 -12.77 -0.35 -23.38
C ALA A 33 -12.48 -1.68 -24.11
N HIS A 34 -11.69 -2.57 -23.48
CA HIS A 34 -11.32 -3.87 -24.04
C HIS A 34 -11.91 -5.04 -23.24
N ILE A 35 -13.01 -4.83 -22.52
CA ILE A 35 -13.58 -5.81 -21.60
C ILE A 35 -13.95 -7.15 -22.28
N GLY A 36 -14.31 -7.10 -23.57
CA GLY A 36 -14.59 -8.28 -24.39
C GLY A 36 -13.35 -9.09 -24.78
N GLU A 37 -12.17 -8.49 -24.71
CA GLU A 37 -10.87 -9.11 -25.00
C GLU A 37 -10.16 -9.60 -23.72
N VAL A 38 -10.70 -9.24 -22.55
CA VAL A 38 -10.13 -9.63 -21.26
C VAL A 38 -10.33 -11.12 -21.03
N ARG A 39 -9.22 -11.83 -20.86
CA ARG A 39 -9.22 -13.19 -20.31
C ARG A 39 -9.48 -13.14 -18.81
N TRP A 40 -10.73 -13.39 -18.44
CA TRP A 40 -11.22 -13.25 -17.06
C TRP A 40 -10.51 -14.11 -16.03
N LEU A 41 -10.16 -15.36 -16.36
CA LEU A 41 -9.47 -16.23 -15.41
C LEU A 41 -8.08 -15.68 -15.03
N PRO A 42 -7.19 -15.34 -15.98
CA PRO A 42 -5.98 -14.55 -15.69
C PRO A 42 -6.26 -13.27 -14.91
N ALA A 43 -7.25 -12.48 -15.34
CA ALA A 43 -7.57 -11.20 -14.71
C ALA A 43 -7.91 -11.36 -13.22
N VAL A 44 -8.78 -12.32 -12.88
CA VAL A 44 -9.15 -12.59 -11.48
C VAL A 44 -7.95 -13.11 -10.70
N LEU A 45 -7.19 -14.07 -11.24
CA LEU A 45 -6.02 -14.62 -10.55
C LEU A 45 -4.94 -13.57 -10.28
N LEU A 46 -4.63 -12.73 -11.28
CA LEU A 46 -3.66 -11.65 -11.20
C LEU A 46 -4.13 -10.50 -10.29
N PHE A 47 -5.44 -10.33 -10.09
CA PHE A 47 -5.95 -9.40 -9.10
C PHE A 47 -5.80 -9.98 -7.69
N VAL A 48 -6.32 -11.19 -7.45
CA VAL A 48 -6.44 -11.72 -6.08
C VAL A 48 -5.12 -12.21 -5.49
N TYR A 49 -4.16 -12.68 -6.30
CA TYR A 49 -2.93 -13.28 -5.75
C TYR A 49 -2.08 -12.28 -4.96
N ILE A 50 -2.16 -10.99 -5.29
CA ILE A 50 -1.46 -9.90 -4.62
C ILE A 50 -1.83 -9.88 -3.12
N ASP A 51 -3.13 -9.95 -2.84
CA ASP A 51 -3.65 -9.93 -1.47
C ASP A 51 -3.60 -11.29 -0.80
N VAL A 52 -3.89 -12.36 -1.54
CA VAL A 52 -3.85 -13.73 -1.00
C VAL A 52 -2.47 -14.07 -0.44
N ILE A 53 -1.41 -13.61 -1.08
CA ILE A 53 -0.03 -13.82 -0.62
C ILE A 53 0.41 -12.68 0.30
N GLY A 54 0.09 -11.43 -0.07
CA GLY A 54 0.66 -10.24 0.57
C GLY A 54 -0.09 -9.75 1.81
N TYR A 55 -1.42 -9.68 1.78
CA TYR A 55 -2.20 -8.98 2.79
C TYR A 55 -2.95 -9.93 3.74
N ILE A 56 -3.71 -10.89 3.18
CA ILE A 56 -4.60 -11.77 3.92
C ILE A 56 -3.88 -12.53 5.05
N PRO A 57 -2.68 -13.12 4.84
CA PRO A 57 -2.00 -13.86 5.90
C PRO A 57 -1.64 -12.98 7.11
N GLY A 58 -1.20 -11.75 6.86
CA GLY A 58 -0.85 -10.78 7.91
C GLY A 58 -2.09 -10.29 8.67
N LEU A 59 -3.16 -9.99 7.95
CA LEU A 59 -4.44 -9.58 8.53
C LEU A 59 -5.00 -10.67 9.46
N ILE A 60 -4.98 -11.92 9.00
CA ILE A 60 -5.45 -13.06 9.82
C ILE A 60 -4.57 -13.21 11.07
N ALA A 61 -3.24 -13.12 10.93
CA ALA A 61 -2.32 -13.24 12.05
C ALA A 61 -2.57 -12.15 13.11
N GLU A 62 -2.77 -10.90 12.69
CA GLU A 62 -3.02 -9.78 13.60
C GLU A 62 -4.37 -9.90 14.29
N ARG A 63 -5.43 -10.23 13.54
CA ARG A 63 -6.76 -10.49 14.12
C ARG A 63 -6.74 -11.61 15.14
N ARG A 64 -5.97 -12.67 14.89
CA ARG A 64 -5.81 -13.78 15.85
C ARG A 64 -5.05 -13.35 17.10
N SER A 65 -3.99 -12.55 16.95
CA SER A 65 -3.25 -11.98 18.08
C SER A 65 -4.18 -11.14 18.97
N LEU A 66 -4.96 -10.23 18.37
CA LEU A 66 -5.92 -9.39 19.09
C LEU A 66 -7.04 -10.21 19.75
N ALA A 67 -7.60 -11.20 19.05
CA ALA A 67 -8.65 -12.06 19.59
C ALA A 67 -8.17 -12.91 20.77
N GLY A 68 -6.87 -13.24 20.83
CA GLY A 68 -6.24 -13.94 21.95
C GLY A 68 -5.84 -13.04 23.12
N GLY A 69 -6.19 -11.75 23.09
CA GLY A 69 -5.79 -10.77 24.12
C GLY A 69 -4.38 -10.21 23.96
N GLY A 70 -3.73 -10.46 22.82
CA GLY A 70 -2.44 -9.86 22.46
C GLY A 70 -2.57 -8.41 21.99
N ASP A 71 -1.44 -7.78 21.75
CA ASP A 71 -1.31 -6.38 21.31
C ASP A 71 -1.34 -6.21 19.78
N GLY A 72 -1.68 -7.27 19.03
CA GLY A 72 -1.72 -7.26 17.56
C GLY A 72 -0.35 -7.38 16.90
N ARG A 73 0.75 -7.53 17.66
CA ARG A 73 2.07 -7.71 17.06
C ARG A 73 2.16 -9.06 16.34
N ILE A 74 2.68 -9.02 15.13
CA ILE A 74 2.87 -10.20 14.27
C ILE A 74 4.30 -10.28 13.74
N SER A 75 4.67 -11.43 13.21
CA SER A 75 5.97 -11.63 12.57
C SER A 75 6.19 -10.63 11.43
N LYS A 76 7.42 -10.11 11.33
CA LYS A 76 7.84 -9.21 10.24
C LYS A 76 7.74 -9.86 8.86
N VAL A 77 7.70 -11.19 8.80
CA VAL A 77 7.49 -11.93 7.54
C VAL A 77 6.20 -11.47 6.84
N TYR A 78 5.12 -11.19 7.57
CA TYR A 78 3.88 -10.72 6.96
C TYR A 78 4.03 -9.34 6.30
N TYR A 79 4.84 -8.46 6.89
CA TYR A 79 5.16 -7.15 6.29
C TYR A 79 6.04 -7.31 5.05
N VAL A 80 6.99 -8.25 5.08
CA VAL A 80 7.82 -8.59 3.92
C VAL A 80 6.97 -9.13 2.78
N LEU A 81 6.08 -10.08 3.05
CA LEU A 81 5.14 -10.63 2.06
C LEU A 81 4.29 -9.50 1.46
N TYR A 82 3.67 -8.66 2.30
CA TYR A 82 2.90 -7.52 1.84
C TYR A 82 3.73 -6.61 0.92
N ASN A 83 4.90 -6.18 1.37
CA ASN A 83 5.73 -5.23 0.63
C ASN A 83 6.27 -5.80 -0.68
N ILE A 84 6.63 -7.08 -0.72
CA ILE A 84 7.06 -7.77 -1.95
C ILE A 84 5.89 -7.84 -2.93
N MET A 85 4.69 -8.22 -2.48
CA MET A 85 3.54 -8.32 -3.38
C MET A 85 3.02 -6.95 -3.84
N HIS A 86 3.13 -5.91 -3.02
CA HIS A 86 2.59 -4.57 -3.30
C HIS A 86 3.64 -3.57 -3.83
N THR A 87 4.84 -4.02 -4.19
CA THR A 87 5.82 -3.16 -4.88
C THR A 87 5.63 -3.21 -6.39
N TRP A 88 5.83 -2.05 -7.05
CA TRP A 88 5.87 -1.99 -8.51
C TRP A 88 6.97 -2.86 -9.13
N ILE A 89 8.05 -3.15 -8.39
CA ILE A 89 9.15 -3.98 -8.90
C ILE A 89 8.67 -5.41 -9.18
N THR A 90 8.07 -6.06 -8.18
CA THR A 90 7.51 -7.41 -8.33
C THR A 90 6.45 -7.45 -9.42
N GLN A 91 5.59 -6.43 -9.46
CA GLN A 91 4.51 -6.37 -10.45
C GLN A 91 5.01 -6.15 -11.87
N ALA A 92 6.06 -5.32 -12.06
CA ALA A 92 6.72 -5.18 -13.34
C ALA A 92 7.37 -6.48 -13.81
N VAL A 93 7.99 -7.25 -12.89
CA VAL A 93 8.54 -8.58 -13.21
C VAL A 93 7.43 -9.54 -13.61
N VAL A 94 6.31 -9.58 -12.90
CA VAL A 94 5.16 -10.45 -13.23
C VAL A 94 4.58 -10.08 -14.60
N ILE A 95 4.31 -8.79 -14.85
CA ILE A 95 3.82 -8.29 -16.15
C ILE A 95 4.82 -8.64 -17.26
N GLY A 96 6.11 -8.41 -17.05
CA GLY A 96 7.15 -8.66 -18.04
C GLY A 96 7.31 -10.13 -18.37
N LEU A 97 7.35 -11.01 -17.36
CA LEU A 97 7.41 -12.46 -17.56
C LEU A 97 6.14 -12.99 -18.22
N TRP A 98 4.97 -12.50 -17.83
CA TRP A 98 3.71 -12.88 -18.45
C TRP A 98 3.67 -12.46 -19.92
N GLY A 99 4.01 -11.19 -20.21
CA GLY A 99 4.10 -10.65 -21.56
C GLY A 99 5.08 -11.43 -22.44
N TRP A 100 6.18 -11.91 -21.87
CA TRP A 100 7.17 -12.72 -22.58
C TRP A 100 6.67 -14.14 -22.90
N ILE A 101 5.96 -14.79 -21.97
CA ILE A 101 5.55 -16.20 -22.11
C ILE A 101 4.21 -16.34 -22.85
N PHE A 102 3.27 -15.44 -22.60
CA PHE A 102 1.88 -15.53 -23.07
C PHE A 102 1.47 -14.38 -24.00
N GLY A 103 2.33 -13.38 -24.16
CA GLY A 103 1.99 -12.13 -24.86
C GLY A 103 1.33 -11.10 -23.94
N PHE A 104 1.32 -9.84 -24.38
CA PHE A 104 0.59 -8.78 -23.69
C PHE A 104 -0.91 -8.94 -23.91
N GLU A 105 -1.67 -8.87 -22.83
CA GLU A 105 -3.13 -8.94 -22.85
C GLU A 105 -3.75 -7.96 -21.87
N TRP A 106 -4.99 -7.57 -22.13
CA TRP A 106 -5.73 -6.59 -21.33
C TRP A 106 -6.00 -7.06 -19.89
N ALA A 107 -5.95 -8.37 -19.64
CA ALA A 107 -6.05 -8.92 -18.29
C ALA A 107 -4.95 -8.40 -17.36
N LEU A 108 -3.77 -8.03 -17.88
CA LEU A 108 -2.66 -7.49 -17.09
C LEU A 108 -3.00 -6.14 -16.44
N LEU A 109 -3.99 -5.40 -16.94
CA LEU A 109 -4.41 -4.11 -16.36
C LEU A 109 -5.00 -4.26 -14.95
N VAL A 110 -5.44 -5.44 -14.54
CA VAL A 110 -5.92 -5.66 -13.16
C VAL A 110 -4.82 -5.40 -12.12
N ILE A 111 -3.54 -5.58 -12.49
CA ILE A 111 -2.40 -5.35 -11.60
C ILE A 111 -2.26 -3.86 -11.26
N PRO A 112 -2.13 -2.93 -12.23
CA PRO A 112 -2.12 -1.51 -11.91
C PRO A 112 -3.46 -1.04 -11.33
N ILE A 113 -4.60 -1.61 -11.73
CA ILE A 113 -5.90 -1.32 -11.08
C ILE A 113 -5.85 -1.64 -9.58
N HIS A 114 -5.34 -2.80 -9.18
CA HIS A 114 -5.19 -3.19 -7.78
C HIS A 114 -4.27 -2.22 -7.02
N LEU A 115 -3.04 -2.08 -7.52
CA LEU A 115 -1.99 -1.29 -6.86
C LEU A 115 -2.35 0.19 -6.75
N CYS A 116 -2.95 0.76 -7.79
CA CYS A 116 -3.40 2.14 -7.78
C CYS A 116 -4.69 2.31 -6.95
N GLY A 117 -5.58 1.31 -6.95
CA GLY A 117 -6.75 1.27 -6.05
C GLY A 117 -6.35 1.37 -4.58
N ASP A 118 -5.41 0.54 -4.15
CA ASP A 118 -4.86 0.57 -2.80
C ASP A 118 -4.31 1.93 -2.40
N ARG A 119 -3.47 2.51 -3.27
CA ARG A 119 -2.80 3.77 -2.97
C ARG A 119 -3.74 4.96 -3.04
N SER A 120 -4.66 5.00 -4.00
CA SER A 120 -5.52 6.16 -4.23
C SER A 120 -6.79 6.13 -3.40
N VAL A 121 -7.50 5.00 -3.34
CA VAL A 121 -8.80 4.86 -2.68
C VAL A 121 -8.61 4.56 -1.20
N PHE A 122 -7.81 3.53 -0.89
CA PHE A 122 -7.60 3.09 0.50
C PHE A 122 -6.47 3.85 1.21
N GLY A 123 -5.59 4.52 0.46
CA GLY A 123 -4.43 5.22 1.04
C GLY A 123 -3.35 4.28 1.56
N ASN A 124 -3.37 3.02 1.13
CA ASN A 124 -2.43 2.00 1.54
C ASN A 124 -1.17 2.05 0.68
N SER A 125 -0.01 2.02 1.32
CA SER A 125 1.30 1.92 0.67
C SER A 125 2.13 0.85 1.38
N LEU A 126 3.42 0.72 1.03
CA LEU A 126 4.34 -0.24 1.64
C LEU A 126 4.35 -0.10 3.16
N LYS A 127 4.14 -1.20 3.88
CA LYS A 127 4.00 -1.24 5.33
C LYS A 127 5.37 -1.16 6.02
N PRO A 128 5.64 -0.12 6.84
CA PRO A 128 6.83 -0.09 7.67
C PRO A 128 6.68 -1.08 8.83
N PHE A 129 7.80 -1.62 9.30
CA PHE A 129 7.82 -2.67 10.32
C PHE A 129 7.58 -2.17 11.76
N SER A 130 7.48 -0.85 11.93
CA SER A 130 7.39 -0.17 13.23
C SER A 130 5.97 0.20 13.65
N ILE A 131 4.98 0.01 12.76
CA ILE A 131 3.56 0.30 13.04
C ILE A 131 2.74 -0.99 12.91
N PRO A 132 1.51 -1.05 13.48
CA PRO A 132 0.61 -2.18 13.31
C PRO A 132 0.37 -2.57 11.84
N PHE A 133 -0.02 -3.82 11.60
CA PHE A 133 -0.15 -4.31 10.23
C PHE A 133 -1.40 -3.73 9.57
N ASP A 134 -2.54 -3.74 10.25
CA ASP A 134 -3.82 -3.17 9.83
C ASP A 134 -4.25 -2.05 10.79
N SER A 135 -3.59 -0.89 10.70
CA SER A 135 -3.91 0.26 11.55
C SER A 135 -5.33 0.75 11.31
N LYS A 136 -6.11 0.88 12.40
CA LYS A 136 -7.46 1.48 12.38
C LYS A 136 -7.48 2.94 12.86
N ALA A 137 -6.36 3.40 13.39
CA ALA A 137 -6.17 4.73 13.92
C ALA A 137 -4.68 5.11 13.83
N PRO A 138 -4.36 6.41 13.94
CA PRO A 138 -2.98 6.85 14.07
C PRO A 138 -2.35 6.27 15.35
N ILE A 139 -1.07 5.88 15.28
CA ILE A 139 -0.32 5.55 16.50
C ILE A 139 -0.12 6.83 17.34
N PRO A 140 -0.11 6.74 18.68
CA PRO A 140 0.00 7.92 19.55
C PRO A 140 1.19 8.82 19.23
N GLU A 141 2.34 8.21 18.91
CA GLU A 141 3.58 8.91 18.57
C GLU A 141 3.45 9.73 17.29
N PHE A 142 2.73 9.19 16.30
CA PHE A 142 2.50 9.89 15.04
C PHE A 142 1.47 11.01 15.21
N ALA A 143 0.43 10.79 16.02
CA ALA A 143 -0.54 11.82 16.36
C ALA A 143 0.10 13.01 17.10
N ASP A 144 0.95 12.75 18.10
CA ASP A 144 1.72 13.78 18.81
C ASP A 144 2.63 14.55 17.85
N PHE A 145 3.41 13.83 17.03
CA PHE A 145 4.28 14.44 16.03
C PHE A 145 3.52 15.39 15.10
N ARG A 146 2.37 14.94 14.57
CA ARG A 146 1.51 15.76 13.72
C ARG A 146 0.96 16.99 14.45
N GLY A 147 0.54 16.84 15.70
CA GLY A 147 0.07 17.96 16.52
C GLY A 147 1.16 19.01 16.71
N ARG A 148 2.40 18.58 17.00
CA ARG A 148 3.55 19.47 17.17
C ARG A 148 3.98 20.14 15.87
N LEU A 149 3.91 19.43 14.74
CA LEU A 149 4.21 20.00 13.43
C LEU A 149 3.19 21.06 13.04
N ALA A 150 1.89 20.77 13.19
CA ALA A 150 0.80 21.71 12.90
C ALA A 150 0.80 22.92 13.84
N GLY A 151 1.17 22.72 15.10
CA GLY A 151 1.30 23.79 16.10
C GLY A 151 2.58 24.65 15.95
N GLY A 152 3.41 24.44 14.93
CA GLY A 152 4.64 25.21 14.71
C GLY A 152 5.76 24.93 15.72
N ALA A 153 5.61 23.95 16.61
CA ALA A 153 6.64 23.60 17.60
C ALA A 153 7.91 22.99 16.97
N LEU A 154 7.84 22.64 15.68
CA LEU A 154 8.93 22.06 14.89
C LEU A 154 9.45 23.00 13.78
N THR A 155 8.92 24.22 13.64
CA THR A 155 9.35 25.18 12.61
C THR A 155 10.52 26.03 13.10
N GLY A 156 11.75 25.51 12.99
CA GLY A 156 12.97 26.28 13.22
C GLY A 156 14.23 25.41 13.30
N PRO A 157 15.44 25.95 13.03
CA PRO A 157 16.67 25.24 13.33
C PRO A 157 16.72 25.02 14.84
N ARG A 158 16.90 23.77 15.28
CA ARG A 158 17.22 23.46 16.67
C ARG A 158 18.56 24.14 16.97
N ALA A 159 18.52 25.31 17.60
CA ALA A 159 19.71 25.94 18.17
C ALA A 159 20.44 24.87 18.99
N GLU A 160 21.74 24.78 18.72
CA GLU A 160 22.73 23.79 19.11
C GLU A 160 22.38 22.92 20.33
N ARG A 161 22.50 21.61 20.14
CA ARG A 161 22.80 20.71 21.27
C ARG A 161 24.32 20.70 21.48
N THR A 162 24.89 21.84 21.83
CA THR A 162 26.21 21.92 22.46
C THR A 162 26.03 21.68 23.96
N ALA A 163 26.17 20.41 24.36
CA ALA A 163 26.69 20.02 25.68
C ALA A 163 26.62 18.48 25.83
N ARG A 164 27.71 17.80 25.43
CA ARG A 164 28.70 17.20 26.35
C ARG A 164 29.79 16.52 25.55
#